data_AF-A0A835S844-F1
#
_entry.id   AF-A0A835S844-F1
#
_cell.length_a   1.000
_cell.length_b   1.000
_cell.length_c   1.000
_cell.angle_alpha   90.00
_cell.angle_beta   90.00
_cell.angle_gamma   90.00
#
_symmetry.space_group_name_H-M   'P 1'
#
loop_
_entity.id
_entity.type
_entity.pdbx_description
1 polymer ?
#
loop_
_entity_poly.entity_id
_entity_poly.type
_entity_poly.pdbx_seq_one_letter_code
_entity_poly.pdbx_strand_id
1 'polypeptide(L)' 'MGKRQVKSESELKKIRLPEEGEIFGRVLKLLGGENLMVKCTDGITRRGRIRGKLKRRVWIRENDIVIIAPW' A
#
# COMPACT_ATOMS: atom_id res chain seq x y z
N MET A 1 5.77 -17.00 11.64
CA MET A 1 5.50 -15.57 11.88
C MET A 1 4.24 -15.16 11.13
N GLY A 2 3.14 -14.95 11.86
CA GLY A 2 1.83 -14.62 11.26
C GLY A 2 1.81 -13.27 10.56
N LYS A 3 0.90 -13.10 9.61
CA LYS A 3 0.66 -11.82 8.92
C LYS A 3 0.25 -10.77 9.96
N ARG A 4 0.93 -9.62 9.96
CA ARG A 4 0.65 -8.52 10.87
C ARG A 4 -0.66 -7.86 10.46
N GLN A 5 -1.67 -8.00 11.31
CA GLN A 5 -2.91 -7.25 11.19
C GLN A 5 -2.72 -5.98 12.01
N VAL A 6 -2.55 -4.84 11.35
CA VAL A 6 -2.45 -3.55 12.05
C VAL A 6 -3.85 -3.22 12.56
N LYS A 7 -4.07 -3.32 13.88
CA LYS A 7 -5.37 -3.09 14.52
C LYS A 7 -5.48 -1.74 15.24
N SER A 8 -4.35 -1.08 15.53
CA SER A 8 -4.33 0.20 16.25
C SER A 8 -3.24 1.15 15.73
N GLU A 9 -3.49 2.45 15.89
CA GLU A 9 -2.54 3.53 15.56
C GLU A 9 -1.22 3.41 16.35
N SER A 10 -1.29 2.89 17.57
CA SER A 10 -0.14 2.69 18.47
C SER A 10 0.84 1.60 17.99
N GLU A 11 0.41 0.71 17.10
CA GLU A 11 1.27 -0.31 16.49
C GLU A 11 1.98 0.15 15.20
N LEU A 12 1.71 1.37 14.72
CA LEU A 12 2.44 2.05 13.64
C LEU A 12 3.82 2.49 14.13
N LYS A 13 4.64 1.54 14.58
CA LYS A 13 5.95 1.78 15.21
C LYS A 13 6.95 2.53 14.32
N LYS A 14 6.66 2.70 13.01
CA LYS A 14 7.40 3.55 12.06
C LYS A 14 6.47 3.94 10.90
N ILE A 15 5.94 5.17 10.92
CA ILE A 15 5.35 5.78 9.73
C ILE A 15 6.52 6.14 8.81
N ARG A 16 6.58 5.56 7.60
CA ARG A 16 7.54 5.98 6.57
C ARG A 16 6.90 7.13 5.79
N LEU A 17 7.62 8.23 5.66
CA LEU A 17 7.27 9.29 4.72
C LEU A 17 7.77 8.89 3.33
N PRO A 18 7.07 9.26 2.24
CA PRO A 18 7.55 9.04 0.88
C PRO A 18 8.87 9.79 0.68
N GLU A 19 9.80 9.12 0.03
CA GLU A 19 11.08 9.70 -0.41
C GLU A 19 10.92 10.34 -1.80
N GLU A 20 11.96 11.01 -2.30
CA GLU A 20 11.94 11.60 -3.65
C GLU A 20 11.64 10.53 -4.71
N GLY A 21 10.56 10.75 -5.47
CA GLY A 21 10.06 9.80 -6.47
C GLY A 21 9.03 8.79 -5.95
N GLU A 22 8.66 8.82 -4.67
CA GLU A 22 7.51 8.08 -4.14
C GLU A 22 6.30 9.00 -3.94
N ILE A 23 5.11 8.46 -4.11
CA ILE A 23 3.84 9.17 -3.96
C ILE A 23 2.88 8.39 -3.07
N PHE A 24 1.98 9.10 -2.41
CA PHE A 24 0.88 8.46 -1.71
C PHE A 24 -0.22 8.04 -2.68
N GLY A 25 -0.90 6.97 -2.32
CA GLY A 25 -2.15 6.61 -2.98
C GLY A 25 -3.08 5.81 -2.09
N ARG A 26 -4.36 5.84 -2.46
CA ARG A 26 -5.42 5.10 -1.80
C ARG A 26 -5.81 3.90 -2.64
N VAL A 27 -5.82 2.71 -2.04
CA VAL A 27 -6.24 1.48 -2.71
C VAL A 27 -7.73 1.59 -3.06
N LEU A 28 -8.05 1.54 -4.34
CA LEU A 28 -9.44 1.53 -4.84
C LEU A 28 -10.01 0.12 -4.84
N LYS A 29 -9.27 -0.82 -5.45
CA LYS A 29 -9.74 -2.20 -5.64
C LYS A 29 -8.58 -3.16 -5.68
N LEU A 30 -8.77 -4.34 -5.11
CA LEU A 30 -7.85 -5.48 -5.27
C LEU A 30 -8.21 -6.24 -6.55
N LEU A 31 -7.27 -6.34 -7.49
CA LEU A 31 -7.49 -7.04 -8.77
C LEU A 31 -7.19 -8.55 -8.65
N GLY A 32 -6.79 -9.01 -7.46
CA GLY A 32 -6.41 -10.39 -7.20
C GLY A 32 -4.90 -10.65 -7.43
N GLY A 33 -4.41 -11.72 -6.80
CA GLY A 33 -3.01 -12.12 -6.89
C GLY A 33 -2.05 -11.14 -6.20
N GLU A 34 -1.34 -10.35 -6.99
CA GLU A 34 -0.39 -9.31 -6.54
C GLU A 34 -0.76 -7.92 -7.06
N ASN A 35 -1.83 -7.83 -7.84
CA ASN A 35 -2.22 -6.61 -8.55
C ASN A 35 -3.33 -5.89 -7.79
N LEU A 36 -3.22 -4.57 -7.75
CA LEU A 36 -4.21 -3.70 -7.15
C LEU A 36 -4.32 -2.40 -7.95
N MET A 37 -5.42 -1.70 -7.76
CA MET A 37 -5.69 -0.40 -8.37
C MET A 37 -5.60 0.67 -7.31
N VAL A 38 -4.80 1.71 -7.53
CA VAL A 38 -4.59 2.80 -6.57
C VAL A 38 -4.88 4.13 -7.22
N LYS A 39 -5.59 5.00 -6.49
CA LYS A 39 -5.71 6.41 -6.83
C LYS A 39 -4.55 7.16 -6.19
N CYS A 40 -3.66 7.71 -7.01
CA CYS A 40 -2.50 8.46 -6.52
C CYS A 40 -2.89 9.90 -6.16
N THR A 41 -2.06 10.57 -5.37
CA THR A 41 -2.21 12.01 -5.07
C THR A 41 -2.18 12.88 -6.32
N ASP A 42 -1.50 12.44 -7.37
CA ASP A 42 -1.44 13.14 -8.67
C ASP A 42 -2.78 13.12 -9.44
N GLY A 43 -3.83 12.51 -8.88
CA GLY A 43 -5.13 12.35 -9.52
C GLY A 43 -5.22 11.16 -10.49
N ILE A 44 -4.09 10.58 -10.88
CA ILE A 44 -4.02 9.43 -11.80
C ILE A 44 -4.28 8.12 -11.05
N THR A 45 -5.11 7.26 -11.64
CA THR A 45 -5.30 5.89 -11.16
C THR A 45 -4.28 4.98 -11.82
N ARG A 46 -3.46 4.29 -11.02
CA ARG A 46 -2.40 3.41 -11.51
C ARG A 46 -2.65 1.97 -11.05
N ARG A 47 -2.20 1.02 -11.86
CA ARG A 47 -2.10 -0.39 -11.44
C ARG A 47 -0.80 -0.58 -10.68
N GLY A 48 -0.91 -1.00 -9.42
CA GLY A 48 0.23 -1.27 -8.55
C GLY A 48 0.44 -2.76 -8.35
N ARG A 49 1.69 -3.16 -8.15
CA ARG A 49 2.07 -4.51 -7.73
C ARG A 49 2.52 -4.50 -6.27
N ILE A 50 1.95 -5.38 -5.45
CA ILE A 50 2.38 -5.57 -4.07
C ILE A 50 3.73 -6.30 -4.07
N ARG A 51 4.76 -5.69 -3.47
CA ARG A 51 6.04 -6.37 -3.24
C ARG A 51 5.81 -7.66 -2.45
N GLY A 52 6.35 -8.80 -2.90
CA GLY A 52 6.10 -10.10 -2.26
C GLY A 52 6.41 -10.14 -0.76
N LYS A 53 7.42 -9.35 -0.31
CA LYS A 53 7.74 -9.16 1.12
C LYS A 53 6.58 -8.56 1.92
N LEU A 54 5.82 -7.62 1.34
CA LEU A 54 4.65 -6.99 1.96
C LEU A 54 3.44 -7.93 1.98
N LYS A 55 3.18 -8.66 0.88
CA LYS A 55 2.08 -9.64 0.78
C LYS A 55 2.12 -10.71 1.88
N ARG A 56 3.32 -11.08 2.35
CA ARG A 56 3.52 -12.02 3.46
C ARG A 56 3.41 -11.38 4.84
N ARG A 57 3.55 -10.06 4.96
CA ARG A 57 3.66 -9.34 6.24
C ARG A 57 2.41 -8.56 6.61
N VAL A 58 1.67 -8.04 5.63
CA VAL A 58 0.59 -7.07 5.86
C VAL A 58 -0.64 -7.52 5.09
N TRP A 59 -1.81 -7.36 5.73
CA TRP A 59 -3.10 -7.45 5.04
C TRP A 59 -3.44 -6.09 4.46
N ILE A 60 -3.67 -6.04 3.16
CA ILE A 60 -4.07 -4.82 2.45
C ILE A 60 -5.56 -4.95 2.13
N ARG A 61 -6.32 -3.90 2.41
CA ARG A 61 -7.75 -3.78 2.12
C ARG A 61 -8.03 -2.58 1.22
N GLU A 62 -9.24 -2.51 0.71
CA GLU A 62 -9.73 -1.33 0.00
C GLU A 62 -9.76 -0.14 0.97
N ASN A 63 -9.44 1.05 0.45
CA ASN A 63 -9.28 2.31 1.17
C ASN A 63 -8.03 2.45 2.05
N ASP A 64 -7.13 1.45 2.09
CA ASP A 64 -5.84 1.62 2.74
C ASP A 64 -4.96 2.65 2.02
N ILE A 65 -4.20 3.42 2.79
CA ILE A 65 -3.20 4.36 2.28
C ILE A 65 -1.89 3.59 2.09
N VAL A 66 -1.33 3.69 0.90
CA VAL A 66 -0.09 3.02 0.51
C VAL A 66 0.87 4.02 -0.12
N ILE A 67 2.17 3.73 -0.01
CA ILE A 67 3.22 4.44 -0.72
C ILE A 67 3.50 3.69 -2.01
N ILE A 68 3.55 4.43 -3.12
CA ILE A 68 3.80 3.93 -4.46
C ILE A 68 5.10 4.55 -4.97
N ALA A 69 5.97 3.73 -5.54
CA ALA A 69 7.07 4.18 -6.37
C ALA A 69 6.64 4.04 -7.84
N PRO A 70 6.21 5.11 -8.54
CA PRO A 70 6.04 5.09 -9.99
C PRO A 70 7.40 4.78 -10.65
N TRP A 71 7.40 3.83 -11.58
CA TRP A 71 8.53 3.57 -12.46
C TRP A 71 8.40 4.41 -13.72
#